data_AF-A0A1I4N0Y3-F1
#
_entry.id   AF-A0A1I4N0Y3-F1
#
_cell.length_a   1.000
_cell.length_b   1.000
_cell.length_c   1.000
_cell.angle_alpha   90.00
_cell.angle_beta   90.00
_cell.angle_gamma   90.00
#
_symmetry.space_group_name_H-M   'P 1'
#
loop_
_entity.id
_entity.type
_entity.pdbx_description
1 polymer ?
#
loop_
_entity_poly.entity_id
_entity_poly.type
_entity_poly.pdbx_seq_one_letter_code
_entity_poly.pdbx_strand_id
1 'polypeptide(L)'
;MVEFKFNLQNHAAELPTNPSTSKATVGKDYLAYINTGTVDIPDWTLIGGQRGASLGLTADEIDVSNKGSGGWSAKLAGNKSWSIDLDGLLLLNNDGIEALRRVFNQSIQANIKFRYPDNNYQIGWASVTDFSGEAPHDGEASLKATLNGVGPISNISVLVSKTAPTDETFYFEKLATATAVKLGTTSVTAENYIATEEGEITFDSDYLATLAVGEHLFYVDLSIGGQSLVAIRIKA
;
A
#
# COMPACT_ATOMS: atom_id res chain seq x y z
N MET A 1 18.42 36.18 57.69
CA MET A 1 17.44 35.22 57.15
C MET A 1 18.06 34.66 55.89
N VAL A 2 18.50 33.40 55.93
CA VAL A 2 19.28 32.74 54.87
C VAL A 2 18.31 31.92 54.03
N GLU A 3 18.07 32.31 52.78
CA GLU A 3 17.20 31.58 51.87
C GLU A 3 17.93 30.35 51.32
N PHE A 4 17.52 29.17 51.79
CA PHE A 4 17.93 27.89 51.24
C PHE A 4 17.23 27.65 49.91
N LYS A 5 18.01 27.63 48.82
CA LYS A 5 17.55 27.25 47.48
C LYS A 5 17.27 25.75 47.46
N PHE A 6 15.99 25.36 47.42
CA PHE A 6 15.60 23.97 47.10
C PHE A 6 15.86 23.71 45.61
N ASN A 7 16.92 22.97 45.32
CA ASN A 7 17.26 22.53 43.97
C ASN A 7 16.37 21.33 43.61
N LEU A 8 15.27 21.57 42.91
CA LEU A 8 14.33 20.58 42.40
C LEU A 8 14.90 19.91 41.13
N GLN A 9 16.00 19.16 41.28
CA GLN A 9 16.38 18.19 40.25
C GLN A 9 15.53 16.94 40.43
N ASN A 10 14.32 16.97 39.87
CA ASN A 10 13.54 15.77 39.60
C ASN A 10 14.34 14.92 38.60
N HIS A 11 15.12 14.00 39.14
CA HIS A 11 15.78 12.92 38.41
C HIS A 11 14.65 12.01 37.89
N ALA A 12 14.14 12.31 36.70
CA ALA A 12 13.25 11.41 35.98
C ALA A 12 14.05 10.14 35.68
N ALA A 13 13.89 9.12 36.53
CA ALA A 13 14.44 7.80 36.30
C ALA A 13 13.74 7.23 35.07
N GLU A 14 14.41 7.24 33.93
CA GLU A 14 13.94 6.57 32.72
C GLU A 14 13.80 5.09 33.02
N LEU A 15 12.56 4.60 32.94
CA LEU A 15 12.26 3.19 33.14
C LEU A 15 12.98 2.38 32.04
N PRO A 16 13.65 1.27 32.39
CA PRO A 16 14.35 0.46 31.41
C PRO A 16 13.36 -0.13 30.40
N THR A 17 13.56 0.19 29.13
CA THR A 17 12.80 -0.36 28.01
C THR A 17 13.26 -1.79 27.72
N ASN A 18 12.30 -2.70 27.56
CA ASN A 18 12.55 -4.12 27.28
C ASN A 18 13.40 -4.30 26.00
N PRO A 19 14.55 -5.00 26.05
CA PRO A 19 15.45 -5.19 24.90
C PRO A 19 14.96 -6.21 23.87
N SER A 20 13.91 -6.99 24.17
CA SER A 20 13.23 -7.85 23.20
C SER A 20 11.99 -7.16 22.66
N THR A 21 12.19 -6.09 21.89
CA THR A 21 11.15 -5.55 21.01
C THR A 21 10.80 -6.62 19.99
N SER A 22 9.71 -7.34 20.25
CA SER A 22 9.14 -8.28 19.31
C SER A 22 9.07 -7.62 17.92
N LYS A 23 9.56 -8.31 16.88
CA LYS A 23 9.32 -7.91 15.48
C LYS A 23 7.84 -8.07 15.09
N ALA A 24 6.97 -8.48 16.03
CA ALA A 24 5.53 -8.43 15.86
C ALA A 24 5.09 -6.96 15.91
N THR A 25 4.74 -6.45 14.74
CA THR A 25 4.11 -5.16 14.58
C THR A 25 2.69 -5.20 15.13
N VAL A 26 2.26 -4.10 15.75
CA VAL A 26 0.92 -4.02 16.34
C VAL A 26 -0.11 -3.85 15.21
N GLY A 27 -1.13 -4.71 15.19
CA GLY A 27 -2.21 -4.68 14.19
C GLY A 27 -2.94 -3.34 14.09
N LYS A 28 -2.93 -2.54 15.17
CA LYS A 28 -3.55 -1.19 15.22
C LYS A 28 -2.94 -0.19 14.23
N ASP A 29 -1.70 -0.42 13.79
CA ASP A 29 -0.96 0.50 12.93
C ASP A 29 -1.10 0.13 11.44
N TYR A 30 -1.87 -0.93 11.13
CA TYR A 30 -2.31 -1.23 9.77
C TYR A 30 -3.59 -0.45 9.47
N LEU A 31 -3.50 0.48 8.53
CA LEU A 31 -4.59 1.42 8.24
C LEU A 31 -4.87 1.48 6.74
N ALA A 32 -6.12 1.27 6.37
CA ALA A 32 -6.59 1.44 5.00
C ALA A 32 -7.23 2.83 4.80
N TYR A 33 -6.85 3.49 3.72
CA TYR A 33 -7.37 4.80 3.33
C TYR A 33 -8.04 4.66 1.97
N ILE A 34 -9.13 5.39 1.79
CA ILE A 34 -9.80 5.55 0.50
C ILE A 34 -9.49 6.94 -0.04
N ASN A 35 -9.21 7.02 -1.34
CA ASN A 35 -9.10 8.30 -2.01
C ASN A 35 -10.50 8.90 -2.23
N THR A 36 -10.77 10.05 -1.61
CA THR A 36 -12.00 10.85 -1.76
C THR A 36 -11.81 12.07 -2.67
N GLY A 37 -10.57 12.34 -3.06
CA GLY A 37 -10.17 13.44 -3.94
C GLY A 37 -10.19 13.05 -5.42
N THR A 38 -9.24 13.61 -6.17
CA THR A 38 -9.06 13.30 -7.61
C THR A 38 -7.89 12.35 -7.82
N VAL A 39 -7.73 11.81 -9.03
CA VAL A 39 -6.58 10.96 -9.36
C VAL A 39 -5.26 11.73 -9.26
N ASP A 40 -5.27 13.02 -9.65
CA ASP A 40 -4.07 13.88 -9.64
C ASP A 40 -3.75 14.47 -8.25
N ILE A 41 -4.76 14.62 -7.39
CA ILE A 41 -4.61 15.06 -5.99
C ILE A 41 -5.41 14.11 -5.10
N PRO A 42 -4.82 12.96 -4.71
CA PRO A 42 -5.50 12.00 -3.87
C PRO A 42 -5.68 12.56 -2.47
N ASP A 43 -6.92 12.56 -1.98
CA ASP A 43 -7.23 12.89 -0.59
C ASP A 43 -7.48 11.59 0.17
N TRP A 44 -6.51 11.19 1.00
CA TRP A 44 -6.54 9.91 1.70
C TRP A 44 -7.35 10.02 2.98
N THR A 45 -8.62 9.64 2.88
CA THR A 45 -9.51 9.59 4.05
C THR A 45 -9.44 8.22 4.70
N LEU A 46 -9.26 8.17 6.02
CA LEU A 46 -9.30 6.92 6.78
C LEU A 46 -10.70 6.32 6.71
N ILE A 47 -10.80 5.03 6.36
CA ILE A 47 -12.09 4.35 6.23
C ILE A 47 -12.58 3.95 7.63
N GLY A 48 -13.45 4.75 8.25
CA GLY A 48 -14.08 4.40 9.53
C GLY A 48 -13.10 4.17 10.71
N GLY A 49 -13.61 3.54 11.77
CA GLY A 49 -12.83 3.17 12.96
C GLY A 49 -12.32 1.73 12.86
N GLN A 50 -11.31 1.51 12.02
CA GLN A 50 -10.81 0.16 11.71
C GLN A 50 -10.32 -0.57 12.97
N ARG A 51 -10.79 -1.80 13.12
CA ARG A 51 -10.28 -2.78 14.08
C ARG A 51 -9.24 -3.69 13.44
N GLY A 52 -9.36 -3.93 12.14
CA GLY A 52 -8.41 -4.68 11.36
C GLY A 52 -8.55 -4.43 9.86
N ALA A 53 -7.44 -4.61 9.16
CA ALA A 53 -7.38 -4.57 7.71
C ALA A 53 -6.41 -5.67 7.24
N SER A 54 -6.89 -6.58 6.41
CA SER A 54 -6.10 -7.72 5.91
C SER A 54 -5.95 -7.60 4.40
N LEU A 55 -4.71 -7.65 3.91
CA LEU A 55 -4.39 -7.71 2.48
C LEU A 55 -4.11 -9.16 2.08
N GLY A 56 -4.91 -9.71 1.17
CA GLY A 56 -4.71 -11.00 0.53
C GLY A 56 -4.11 -10.84 -0.85
N LEU A 57 -3.10 -11.66 -1.18
CA LEU A 57 -2.51 -11.78 -2.50
C LEU A 57 -2.65 -13.23 -2.95
N THR A 58 -3.33 -13.45 -4.07
CA THR A 58 -3.59 -14.78 -4.63
C THR A 58 -3.15 -14.82 -6.08
N ALA A 59 -2.76 -16.01 -6.56
CA ALA A 59 -2.47 -16.23 -7.97
C ALA A 59 -3.14 -17.52 -8.41
N ASP A 60 -3.74 -17.50 -9.60
CA ASP A 60 -4.28 -18.70 -10.21
C ASP A 60 -3.16 -19.69 -10.50
N GLU A 61 -3.44 -21.00 -10.47
CA GLU A 61 -2.47 -22.03 -10.78
C GLU A 61 -2.80 -22.67 -12.14
N ILE A 62 -1.85 -22.62 -13.08
CA ILE A 62 -1.94 -23.31 -14.37
C ILE A 62 -1.16 -24.62 -14.26
N ASP A 63 -1.85 -25.74 -14.42
CA ASP A 63 -1.22 -27.05 -14.47
C ASP A 63 -0.59 -27.28 -15.86
N VAL A 64 0.74 -27.39 -15.89
CA VAL A 64 1.52 -27.70 -17.10
C VAL A 64 2.16 -29.08 -17.04
N SER A 65 1.69 -29.95 -16.14
CA SER A 65 2.19 -31.31 -16.05
C SER A 65 1.97 -32.07 -17.37
N ASN A 66 2.98 -32.85 -17.74
CA ASN A 66 2.95 -33.70 -18.92
C ASN A 66 3.41 -35.11 -18.54
N LYS A 67 3.17 -36.09 -19.41
CA LYS A 67 3.45 -37.51 -19.13
C LYS A 67 4.94 -37.83 -18.86
N GLY A 68 5.84 -36.88 -19.13
CA GLY A 68 7.27 -36.95 -18.82
C GLY A 68 7.67 -36.31 -17.48
N SER A 69 6.76 -35.67 -16.73
CA SER A 69 7.07 -34.99 -15.46
C SER A 69 7.31 -35.92 -14.27
N GLY A 70 7.46 -37.23 -14.51
CA GLY A 70 7.86 -38.20 -13.50
C GLY A 70 6.90 -38.34 -12.31
N GLY A 71 5.62 -37.99 -12.48
CA GLY A 71 4.61 -38.03 -11.41
C GLY A 71 4.56 -36.79 -10.52
N TRP A 72 5.33 -35.74 -10.82
CA TRP A 72 5.29 -34.47 -10.11
C TRP A 72 4.37 -33.47 -10.82
N SER A 73 3.54 -32.78 -10.04
CA SER A 73 2.73 -31.67 -10.52
C SER A 73 3.63 -30.47 -10.80
N ALA A 74 3.57 -29.95 -12.02
CA ALA A 74 4.25 -28.73 -12.41
C ALA A 74 3.18 -27.65 -12.55
N LYS A 75 3.15 -26.73 -11.59
CA LYS A 75 2.22 -25.60 -11.59
C LYS A 75 2.97 -24.33 -11.93
N LEU A 76 2.44 -23.56 -12.89
CA LEU A 76 2.87 -22.18 -13.15
C LEU A 76 1.86 -21.21 -12.54
N ALA A 77 2.34 -20.07 -12.05
CA ALA A 77 1.47 -19.00 -11.59
C ALA A 77 0.78 -18.35 -12.81
N GLY A 78 -0.54 -18.35 -12.79
CA GLY A 78 -1.43 -17.65 -13.71
C GLY A 78 -1.74 -16.24 -13.20
N ASN A 79 -2.99 -15.80 -13.40
CA ASN A 79 -3.40 -14.44 -13.08
C ASN A 79 -3.29 -14.13 -11.58
N LYS A 80 -2.65 -13.01 -11.26
CA LYS A 80 -2.54 -12.50 -9.89
C LYS A 80 -3.77 -11.65 -9.56
N SER A 81 -4.30 -11.86 -8.37
CA SER A 81 -5.42 -11.13 -7.79
C SER A 81 -5.06 -10.69 -6.37
N TRP A 82 -5.69 -9.62 -5.89
CA TRP A 82 -5.51 -9.14 -4.54
C TRP A 82 -6.84 -8.68 -3.97
N SER A 83 -7.01 -8.80 -2.65
CA SER A 83 -8.21 -8.38 -1.94
C SER A 83 -7.84 -7.71 -0.63
N ILE A 84 -8.68 -6.79 -0.18
CA ILE A 84 -8.58 -6.15 1.13
C ILE A 84 -9.88 -6.40 1.89
N ASP A 85 -9.77 -7.02 3.05
CA ASP A 85 -10.88 -7.17 4.00
C ASP A 85 -10.71 -6.15 5.12
N LEU A 86 -11.69 -5.26 5.25
CA LEU A 86 -11.75 -4.23 6.29
C LEU A 86 -12.82 -4.60 7.31
N ASP A 87 -12.45 -4.54 8.58
CA ASP A 87 -13.36 -4.66 9.72
C ASP A 87 -13.16 -3.45 10.65
N GLY A 88 -14.25 -2.85 11.09
CA GLY A 88 -14.20 -1.70 11.97
C GLY A 88 -15.51 -1.37 12.64
N LEU A 89 -15.50 -0.27 13.38
CA LEU A 89 -16.70 0.33 13.91
C LEU A 89 -17.34 1.26 12.88
N LEU A 90 -18.66 1.18 12.77
CA LEU A 90 -19.47 2.09 11.98
C LEU A 90 -19.58 3.42 12.73
N LEU A 91 -18.75 4.39 12.36
CA LEU A 91 -18.86 5.75 12.87
C LEU A 91 -19.88 6.53 12.03
N LEU A 92 -20.90 7.11 12.67
CA LEU A 92 -21.77 8.09 12.04
C LEU A 92 -20.95 9.33 11.66
N ASN A 93 -21.17 9.86 10.44
CA ASN A 93 -20.47 11.03 9.87
C ASN A 93 -18.97 10.81 9.59
N ASN A 94 -18.59 9.64 9.09
CA ASN A 94 -17.24 9.40 8.58
C ASN A 94 -17.21 9.46 7.05
N ASP A 95 -16.50 10.45 6.50
CA ASP A 95 -16.36 10.69 5.06
C ASP A 95 -15.80 9.47 4.30
N GLY A 96 -14.96 8.66 4.95
CA GLY A 96 -14.39 7.45 4.36
C GLY A 96 -15.43 6.33 4.17
N ILE A 97 -16.36 6.17 5.12
CA ILE A 97 -17.47 5.22 5.00
C ILE A 97 -18.48 5.68 3.95
N GLU A 98 -18.76 6.99 3.89
CA GLU A 98 -19.64 7.56 2.88
C GLU A 98 -19.06 7.43 1.46
N ALA A 99 -17.76 7.69 1.30
CA ALA A 99 -17.06 7.47 0.05
C ALA A 99 -17.12 6.01 -0.38
N LEU A 100 -16.89 5.07 0.54
CA LEU A 100 -16.94 3.64 0.22
C LEU A 100 -18.36 3.19 -0.16
N ARG A 101 -19.39 3.71 0.53
CA ARG A 101 -20.80 3.49 0.18
C ARG A 101 -21.14 4.10 -1.18
N ARG A 102 -20.61 5.28 -1.51
CA ARG A 102 -20.81 5.92 -2.81
C ARG A 102 -20.17 5.10 -3.93
N VAL A 103 -18.94 4.63 -3.73
CA VAL A 103 -18.24 3.76 -4.68
C VAL A 103 -19.05 2.49 -4.94
N PHE A 104 -19.53 1.85 -3.86
CA PHE A 104 -20.40 0.67 -3.95
C PHE A 104 -21.69 0.96 -4.73
N ASN A 105 -22.41 2.03 -4.37
CA ASN A 105 -23.68 2.40 -5.01
C ASN A 105 -23.53 2.79 -6.48
N GLN A 106 -22.42 3.45 -6.84
CA GLN A 106 -22.13 3.84 -8.22
C GLN A 106 -21.47 2.73 -9.03
N SER A 107 -21.13 1.60 -8.40
CA SER A 107 -20.37 0.49 -9.02
C SER A 107 -19.09 0.97 -9.72
N ILE A 108 -18.43 1.96 -9.11
CA ILE A 108 -17.16 2.51 -9.59
C ILE A 108 -15.99 1.88 -8.81
N GLN A 109 -14.77 2.06 -9.30
CA GLN A 109 -13.56 1.59 -8.62
C GLN A 109 -13.10 2.65 -7.60
N ALA A 110 -12.74 2.21 -6.39
CA ALA A 110 -12.08 3.03 -5.39
C ALA A 110 -10.55 2.87 -5.50
N ASN A 111 -9.81 3.97 -5.35
CA ASN A 111 -8.38 3.90 -5.14
C ASN A 111 -8.11 3.76 -3.63
N ILE A 112 -7.46 2.67 -3.24
CA ILE A 112 -7.24 2.29 -1.84
C ILE A 112 -5.75 2.29 -1.54
N LYS A 113 -5.39 2.86 -0.39
CA LYS A 113 -4.05 2.86 0.15
C LYS A 113 -4.01 2.07 1.44
N PHE A 114 -3.24 0.99 1.45
CA PHE A 114 -2.98 0.16 2.61
C PHE A 114 -1.65 0.58 3.24
N ARG A 115 -1.67 1.13 4.45
CA ARG A 115 -0.48 1.59 5.18
C ARG A 115 -0.07 0.55 6.22
N TYR A 116 1.23 0.28 6.24
CA TYR A 116 1.92 -0.60 7.16
C TYR A 116 2.44 0.17 8.41
N PRO A 117 2.71 -0.56 9.50
CA PRO A 117 3.23 -0.02 10.77
C PRO A 117 4.57 0.71 10.65
N ASP A 118 5.38 0.40 9.64
CA ASP A 118 6.64 1.05 9.32
C ASP A 118 6.48 2.38 8.54
N ASN A 119 5.23 2.79 8.28
CA ASN A 119 4.83 3.89 7.40
C ASN A 119 5.01 3.62 5.90
N ASN A 120 5.36 2.40 5.51
CA ASN A 120 5.29 2.01 4.11
C ASN A 120 3.82 1.82 3.73
N TYR A 121 3.51 1.88 2.44
CA TYR A 121 2.16 1.74 1.94
C TYR A 121 2.12 1.02 0.60
N GLN A 122 0.98 0.41 0.30
CA GLN A 122 0.65 -0.11 -1.01
C GLN A 122 -0.62 0.58 -1.51
N ILE A 123 -0.63 0.95 -2.78
CA ILE A 123 -1.77 1.62 -3.42
C ILE A 123 -2.25 0.76 -4.57
N GLY A 124 -3.56 0.63 -4.70
CA GLY A 124 -4.19 -0.09 -5.80
C GLY A 124 -5.63 0.32 -5.99
N TRP A 125 -6.15 0.08 -7.19
CA TRP A 125 -7.56 0.25 -7.50
C TRP A 125 -8.34 -0.99 -7.08
N ALA A 126 -9.44 -0.84 -6.37
CA ALA A 126 -10.29 -1.94 -5.93
C ALA A 126 -11.77 -1.61 -6.13
N SER A 127 -12.56 -2.64 -6.45
CA SER A 127 -14.02 -2.57 -6.44
C SER A 127 -14.56 -3.08 -5.11
N VAL A 128 -15.51 -2.36 -4.52
CA VAL A 128 -16.18 -2.81 -3.29
C VAL A 128 -17.22 -3.85 -3.68
N THR A 129 -17.02 -5.10 -3.27
CA THR A 129 -17.94 -6.20 -3.61
C THR A 129 -18.89 -6.54 -2.48
N ASP A 130 -18.44 -6.34 -1.24
CA ASP A 130 -19.28 -6.52 -0.06
C ASP A 130 -19.14 -5.31 0.86
N PHE A 131 -20.27 -4.84 1.37
CA PHE A 131 -20.34 -3.82 2.38
C PHE A 131 -21.50 -4.15 3.31
N SER A 132 -21.18 -4.60 4.51
CA SER A 132 -22.13 -5.03 5.52
C SER A 132 -21.94 -4.24 6.81
N GLY A 133 -23.05 -3.82 7.42
CA GLY A 133 -23.03 -3.09 8.69
C GLY A 133 -23.99 -3.75 9.66
N GLU A 134 -23.51 -4.06 10.86
CA GLU A 134 -24.29 -4.68 11.93
C GLU A 134 -24.43 -3.67 13.07
N ALA A 135 -25.66 -3.31 13.43
CA ALA A 135 -25.96 -2.41 14.54
C ALA A 135 -26.87 -3.13 15.55
N PRO A 136 -26.32 -3.99 16.42
CA PRO A 136 -27.11 -4.68 17.44
C PRO A 136 -27.70 -3.70 18.45
N HIS A 137 -28.92 -3.95 18.92
CA HIS A 137 -29.59 -3.11 19.93
C HIS A 137 -28.84 -3.04 21.27
N ASP A 138 -27.96 -4.02 21.54
CA ASP A 138 -27.18 -4.14 22.79
C ASP A 138 -25.66 -4.16 22.52
N GLY A 139 -25.20 -3.52 21.44
CA GLY A 139 -23.77 -3.50 21.11
C GLY A 139 -23.36 -2.36 20.18
N GLU A 140 -22.05 -2.27 19.94
CA GLU A 140 -21.46 -1.25 19.09
C GLU A 140 -21.73 -1.56 17.61
N ALA A 141 -22.07 -0.53 16.84
CA ALA A 141 -22.26 -0.68 15.40
C ALA A 141 -20.92 -1.05 14.74
N SER A 142 -20.88 -2.19 14.08
CA SER A 142 -19.72 -2.73 13.38
C SER A 142 -19.93 -2.64 11.87
N LEU A 143 -18.83 -2.51 11.12
CA LEU A 143 -18.78 -2.40 9.68
C LEU A 143 -17.76 -3.38 9.13
N LYS A 144 -18.15 -4.09 8.07
CA LYS A 144 -17.27 -4.94 7.27
C LYS A 144 -17.36 -4.53 5.81
N ALA A 145 -16.22 -4.48 5.15
CA ALA A 145 -16.14 -4.22 3.72
C ALA A 145 -15.08 -5.10 3.08
N THR A 146 -15.44 -5.78 1.99
CA THR A 146 -14.49 -6.54 1.17
C THR A 146 -14.29 -5.81 -0.15
N LEU A 147 -13.04 -5.50 -0.43
CA LEU A 147 -12.60 -4.82 -1.64
C LEU A 147 -11.76 -5.79 -2.47
N ASN A 148 -12.16 -5.98 -3.72
CA ASN A 148 -11.44 -6.81 -4.67
C ASN A 148 -10.62 -5.93 -5.60
N GLY A 149 -9.33 -6.21 -5.68
CA GLY A 149 -8.38 -5.50 -6.52
C GLY A 149 -8.74 -5.58 -8.00
N VAL A 150 -8.73 -4.42 -8.67
CA VAL A 150 -8.89 -4.30 -10.11
C VAL A 150 -7.56 -3.81 -10.69
N GLY A 151 -6.81 -4.75 -11.26
CA GLY A 151 -5.47 -4.50 -11.78
C GLY A 151 -4.36 -4.75 -10.74
N PRO A 152 -3.12 -4.34 -11.05
CA PRO A 152 -1.99 -4.49 -10.12
C PRO A 152 -2.25 -3.74 -8.80
N ILE A 153 -1.64 -4.24 -7.72
CA ILE A 153 -1.37 -3.44 -6.52
C ILE A 153 0.10 -2.99 -6.59
N SER A 154 0.41 -1.82 -6.03
CA SER A 154 1.79 -1.36 -6.00
C SER A 154 2.68 -2.25 -5.14
N ASN A 155 3.99 -2.22 -5.36
CA ASN A 155 4.95 -2.70 -4.37
C ASN A 155 4.77 -1.94 -3.03
N ILE A 156 5.29 -2.55 -1.95
CA ILE A 156 5.44 -1.87 -0.67
C ILE A 156 6.34 -0.65 -0.90
N SER A 157 5.83 0.53 -0.59
CA SER A 157 6.50 1.79 -0.88
C SER A 157 7.91 1.80 -0.32
N VAL A 158 8.89 2.19 -1.14
CA VAL A 158 10.27 2.35 -0.68
C VAL A 158 10.52 3.80 -0.31
N LEU A 159 11.18 4.01 0.83
CA LEU A 159 11.54 5.34 1.31
C LEU A 159 12.91 5.73 0.78
N VAL A 160 12.97 6.81 0.01
CA VAL A 160 14.20 7.38 -0.56
C VAL A 160 14.44 8.77 0.03
N SER A 161 15.69 9.04 0.41
CA SER A 161 16.08 10.35 0.92
C SER A 161 16.50 11.26 -0.22
N LYS A 162 15.98 12.50 -0.25
CA LYS A 162 16.39 13.52 -1.23
C LYS A 162 17.86 13.94 -1.05
N THR A 163 18.38 13.83 0.18
CA THR A 163 19.76 14.21 0.54
C THR A 163 20.79 13.11 0.30
N ALA A 164 20.35 11.88 0.06
CA ALA A 164 21.18 10.73 -0.28
C ALA A 164 20.35 9.76 -1.14
N PRO A 165 20.07 10.13 -2.40
CA PRO A 165 19.26 9.29 -3.26
C PRO A 165 20.03 8.01 -3.61
N THR A 166 19.35 6.87 -3.55
CA THR A 166 19.86 5.57 -3.96
C THR A 166 19.04 5.07 -5.13
N ASP A 167 19.68 4.33 -6.04
CA ASP A 167 18.96 3.68 -7.12
C ASP A 167 18.02 2.63 -6.54
N GLU A 168 16.77 2.63 -6.98
CA GLU A 168 15.75 1.71 -6.48
C GLU A 168 15.30 0.77 -7.59
N THR A 169 15.57 -0.51 -7.41
CA THR A 169 15.19 -1.58 -8.33
C THR A 169 13.91 -2.26 -7.87
N PHE A 170 12.94 -2.33 -8.79
CA PHE A 170 11.68 -3.00 -8.59
C PHE A 170 11.54 -4.16 -9.57
N TYR A 171 10.97 -5.25 -9.07
CA TYR A 171 10.77 -6.48 -9.81
C TYR A 171 9.30 -6.64 -10.20
N PHE A 172 9.07 -7.09 -11.42
CA PHE A 172 7.77 -7.44 -11.98
C PHE A 172 7.86 -8.82 -12.66
N GLU A 173 6.94 -9.12 -13.59
CA GLU A 173 6.92 -10.40 -14.31
C GLU A 173 8.25 -10.66 -15.03
N LYS A 174 8.87 -11.83 -14.82
CA LYS A 174 10.23 -12.18 -15.29
C LYS A 174 10.47 -12.03 -16.81
N LEU A 175 9.41 -12.01 -17.62
CA LEU A 175 9.47 -11.87 -19.09
C LEU A 175 8.86 -10.56 -19.60
N ALA A 176 8.49 -9.66 -18.70
CA ALA A 176 8.04 -8.34 -19.08
C ALA A 176 9.21 -7.37 -19.11
N THR A 177 9.06 -6.30 -19.87
CA THR A 177 9.98 -5.14 -19.87
C THR A 177 9.13 -3.87 -19.75
N ALA A 178 9.61 -2.87 -19.02
CA ALA A 178 8.93 -1.59 -18.94
C ALA A 178 9.06 -0.84 -20.29
N THR A 179 7.93 -0.63 -20.96
CA THR A 179 7.86 0.06 -22.26
C THR A 179 7.62 1.55 -22.11
N ALA A 180 6.87 1.96 -21.08
CA ALA A 180 6.68 3.35 -20.72
C ALA A 180 6.47 3.44 -19.21
N VAL A 181 6.90 4.56 -18.62
CA VAL A 181 6.73 4.85 -17.20
C VAL A 181 6.05 6.20 -17.08
N LYS A 182 5.02 6.30 -16.23
CA LYS A 182 4.27 7.52 -15.98
C LYS A 182 4.20 7.78 -14.48
N LEU A 183 4.44 9.02 -14.06
CA LEU A 183 4.15 9.50 -12.72
C LEU A 183 2.78 10.20 -12.78
N GLY A 184 1.72 9.52 -12.31
CA GLY A 184 0.35 9.97 -12.56
C GLY A 184 0.06 10.10 -14.06
N THR A 185 -0.21 11.33 -14.51
CA THR A 185 -0.46 11.66 -15.93
C THR A 185 0.80 12.08 -16.71
N THR A 186 1.93 12.27 -16.03
CA THR A 186 3.18 12.75 -16.64
C THR A 186 4.07 11.60 -17.06
N SER A 187 4.51 11.56 -18.33
CA SER A 187 5.49 10.59 -18.79
C SER A 187 6.86 10.84 -18.18
N VAL A 188 7.46 9.79 -17.62
CA VAL A 188 8.86 9.78 -17.20
C VAL A 188 9.70 9.46 -18.43
N THR A 189 10.73 10.27 -18.71
CA THR A 189 11.63 10.04 -19.83
C THR A 189 12.49 8.79 -19.60
N ALA A 190 12.78 8.05 -20.68
CA ALA A 190 13.56 6.80 -20.63
C ALA A 190 15.01 6.98 -20.15
N GLU A 191 15.49 8.23 -20.00
CA GLU A 191 16.78 8.55 -19.40
C GLU A 191 16.78 8.42 -17.87
N ASN A 192 15.60 8.44 -17.24
CA ASN A 192 15.44 8.46 -15.78
C ASN A 192 15.16 7.07 -15.17
N TYR A 193 15.12 6.03 -15.98
CA TYR A 193 14.95 4.65 -15.53
C TYR A 193 15.62 3.65 -16.47
N ILE A 194 16.15 2.57 -15.91
CA ILE A 194 16.71 1.44 -16.66
C ILE A 194 15.74 0.27 -16.53
N ALA A 195 15.22 -0.20 -17.66
CA ALA A 195 14.36 -1.38 -17.72
C ALA A 195 15.14 -2.56 -18.31
N THR A 196 15.14 -3.70 -17.63
CA THR A 196 15.79 -4.94 -18.14
C THR A 196 14.75 -5.91 -18.69
N GLU A 197 15.19 -6.81 -19.56
CA GLU A 197 14.34 -7.86 -20.15
C GLU A 197 13.94 -8.96 -19.14
N GLU A 198 14.49 -8.92 -17.92
CA GLU A 198 14.25 -9.90 -16.85
C GLU A 198 13.15 -9.50 -15.87
N GLY A 199 12.34 -8.50 -16.23
CA GLY A 199 11.26 -8.04 -15.36
C GLY A 199 11.71 -7.06 -14.29
N GLU A 200 12.74 -6.24 -14.54
CA GLU A 200 13.26 -5.29 -13.55
C GLU A 200 13.23 -3.86 -14.09
N ILE A 201 12.95 -2.91 -13.19
CA ILE A 201 13.05 -1.48 -13.45
C ILE A 201 13.82 -0.82 -12.32
N THR A 202 14.90 -0.13 -12.66
CA THR A 202 15.70 0.66 -11.74
C THR A 202 15.45 2.13 -12.01
N PHE A 203 14.98 2.86 -11.01
CA PHE A 203 14.85 4.32 -11.08
C PHE A 203 16.17 4.98 -10.69
N ASP A 204 16.58 5.96 -11.48
CA ASP A 204 17.83 6.69 -11.26
C ASP A 204 17.73 7.62 -10.03
N SER A 205 18.75 7.57 -9.19
CA SER A 205 18.85 8.38 -7.97
C SER A 205 18.77 9.89 -8.23
N ASP A 206 19.35 10.41 -9.32
CA ASP A 206 19.28 11.84 -9.66
C ASP A 206 17.84 12.24 -10.00
N TYR A 207 17.11 11.40 -10.73
CA TYR A 207 15.69 11.64 -11.01
C TYR A 207 14.85 11.63 -9.72
N LEU A 208 15.06 10.65 -8.83
CA LEU A 208 14.36 10.57 -7.55
C LEU A 208 14.63 11.80 -6.66
N ALA A 209 15.82 12.40 -6.74
CA ALA A 209 16.14 13.63 -6.03
C ALA A 209 15.40 14.87 -6.58
N THR A 210 15.06 14.88 -7.88
CA THR A 210 14.29 16.00 -8.49
C THR A 210 12.83 16.04 -8.01
N LEU A 211 12.28 14.90 -7.60
CA LEU A 211 10.89 14.79 -7.19
C LEU A 211 10.62 15.58 -5.90
N ALA A 212 9.36 16.02 -5.75
CA ALA A 212 8.89 16.70 -4.56
C ALA A 212 8.92 15.74 -3.36
N VAL A 213 9.15 16.25 -2.16
CA VAL A 213 8.99 15.45 -0.93
C VAL A 213 7.53 15.01 -0.83
N GLY A 214 7.29 13.71 -0.71
CA GLY A 214 5.94 13.17 -0.76
C GLY A 214 5.87 11.77 -1.36
N GLU A 215 4.65 11.39 -1.69
CA GLU A 215 4.30 10.07 -2.21
C GLU A 215 4.20 10.13 -3.73
N HIS A 216 4.90 9.21 -4.40
CA HIS A 216 4.97 9.12 -5.85
C HIS A 216 4.55 7.74 -6.30
N LEU A 217 3.63 7.70 -7.26
CA LEU A 217 3.08 6.46 -7.81
C LEU A 217 3.38 6.41 -9.31
N PHE A 218 4.22 5.46 -9.68
CA PHE A 218 4.64 5.22 -11.05
C PHE A 218 3.81 4.11 -11.67
N TYR A 219 3.21 4.40 -12.81
CA TYR A 219 2.51 3.45 -13.66
C TYR A 219 3.49 2.99 -14.73
N VAL A 220 3.81 1.70 -14.73
CA VAL A 220 4.78 1.09 -15.64
C VAL A 220 4.01 0.22 -16.65
N ASP A 221 3.94 0.68 -17.90
CA ASP A 221 3.34 -0.07 -19.00
C ASP A 221 4.28 -1.23 -19.42
N LEU A 222 3.80 -2.48 -19.38
CA LEU A 222 4.62 -3.68 -19.62
C LEU A 222 4.54 -4.16 -21.08
N SER A 223 5.64 -4.71 -21.61
CA SER A 223 5.74 -5.25 -22.97
C SER A 223 4.79 -6.42 -23.26
N ILE A 224 4.40 -7.18 -22.23
CA ILE A 224 3.44 -8.29 -22.32
C ILE A 224 1.97 -7.83 -22.28
N GLY A 225 1.74 -6.51 -22.21
CA GLY A 225 0.43 -5.91 -21.98
C GLY A 225 0.10 -5.77 -20.48
N GLY A 226 -0.71 -4.77 -20.16
CA GLY A 226 -1.04 -4.42 -18.78
C GLY A 226 -0.06 -3.42 -18.16
N GLN A 227 -0.33 -3.07 -16.91
CA GLN A 227 0.46 -2.10 -16.14
C GLN A 227 0.96 -2.76 -14.85
N SER A 228 2.11 -2.30 -14.36
CA SER A 228 2.58 -2.50 -12.99
C SER A 228 2.57 -1.17 -12.26
N LEU A 229 2.39 -1.20 -10.94
CA LEU A 229 2.38 -0.01 -10.09
C LEU A 229 3.63 -0.03 -9.22
N VAL A 230 4.37 1.08 -9.23
CA VAL A 230 5.52 1.27 -8.37
C VAL A 230 5.27 2.44 -7.40
N ALA A 231 5.35 2.19 -6.10
CA ALA A 231 5.21 3.21 -5.06
C ALA A 231 6.58 3.59 -4.49
N ILE A 232 6.90 4.89 -4.52
CA ILE A 232 8.11 5.46 -3.93
C ILE A 232 7.73 6.66 -3.06
N ARG A 233 8.37 6.77 -1.89
CA ARG A 233 8.17 7.88 -0.97
C ARG A 233 9.47 8.67 -0.83
N ILE A 234 9.45 9.94 -1.20
CA ILE A 234 10.61 10.84 -1.07
C ILE A 234 10.52 11.60 0.26
N LYS A 235 11.58 11.54 1.06
CA LYS A 235 11.75 12.34 2.28
C LYS A 235 12.80 13.43 2.06
N ALA A 236 12.62 14.57 2.74
CA ALA A 236 13.61 15.65 2.80
C ALA A 236 14.93 15.16 3.42
#